data_AF-A0A559KCH2-F1
#
_entry.id   AF-A0A559KCH2-F1
#
_cell.length_a   1.000
_cell.length_b   1.000
_cell.length_c   1.000
_cell.angle_alpha   90.00
_cell.angle_beta   90.00
_cell.angle_gamma   90.00
#
_symmetry.space_group_name_H-M   'P 1'
#
loop_
_entity.id
_entity.type
_entity.pdbx_description
1 polymer ?
#
loop_
_entity_poly.entity_id
_entity_poly.type
_entity_poly.pdbx_seq_one_letter_code
_entity_poly.pdbx_strand_id
1 'polypeptide(L)' 'MQSFDEYVKEMIDKGYIAKDGKPLKCYHCESTNFDEKEYYLDGRFIVIEKVVTCKDCNIKVGQWSYGTWEI' A
#
# COMPACT_ATOMS: atom_id res chain seq x y z
N MET A 1 10.60 18.81 11.70
CA MET A 1 9.92 18.39 10.47
C MET A 1 10.58 17.09 10.07
N GLN A 2 9.86 15.97 10.12
CA GLN A 2 10.41 14.66 9.78
C GLN A 2 10.62 14.62 8.26
N SER A 3 11.75 14.07 7.81
CA SER A 3 11.98 13.85 6.39
C SER A 3 11.12 12.69 5.87
N PHE A 4 10.87 12.66 4.56
CA PHE A 4 10.12 11.55 3.94
C PHE A 4 10.83 10.20 4.17
N ASP A 5 12.16 10.16 4.08
CA ASP A 5 12.93 8.93 4.29
C ASP A 5 12.82 8.41 5.74
N GLU A 6 12.82 9.31 6.72
CA GLU A 6 12.60 8.94 8.13
C GLU A 6 11.19 8.38 8.34
N TYR A 7 10.18 8.95 7.68
CA TYR A 7 8.81 8.45 7.74
C TYR A 7 8.69 7.04 7.16
N VAL A 8 9.24 6.81 5.95
CA VAL A 8 9.20 5.49 5.31
C VAL A 8 9.94 4.46 6.16
N LYS A 9 11.11 4.82 6.71
CA LYS A 9 11.87 3.93 7.59
C LYS A 9 11.07 3.57 8.85
N GLU A 10 10.43 4.54 9.49
CA GLU A 10 9.58 4.28 10.65
C GLU A 10 8.41 3.35 10.33
N MET A 11 7.78 3.53 9.17
CA MET A 11 6.68 2.68 8.72
C MET A 11 7.13 1.24 8.44
N ILE A 12 8.34 1.04 7.91
CA ILE A 12 8.96 -0.28 7.75
C ILE A 12 9.29 -0.88 9.12
N ASP A 13 9.95 -0.13 10.00
CA ASP A 13 10.39 -0.60 11.32
C ASP A 13 9.19 -1.00 12.21
N LYS A 14 8.06 -0.29 12.09
CA LYS A 14 6.80 -0.62 12.76
C LYS A 14 6.01 -1.74 12.08
N GLY A 15 6.46 -2.21 10.91
CA GLY A 15 5.83 -3.31 10.17
C GLY A 15 4.50 -2.92 9.51
N TYR A 16 4.29 -1.64 9.20
CA TYR A 16 3.12 -1.19 8.44
C TYR A 16 3.27 -1.43 6.95
N ILE A 17 4.51 -1.33 6.44
CA ILE A 17 4.86 -1.58 5.05
C ILE A 17 6.10 -2.48 4.95
N ALA A 18 6.23 -3.20 3.84
CA ALA A 18 7.45 -3.91 3.49
C ALA A 18 8.50 -2.96 2.88
N LYS A 19 9.73 -3.46 2.68
CA LYS A 19 10.83 -2.67 2.12
C LYS A 19 10.59 -2.18 0.70
N ASP A 20 9.72 -2.87 -0.06
CA ASP A 20 9.30 -2.49 -1.41
C ASP A 20 8.10 -1.54 -1.40
N GLY A 21 7.61 -1.14 -0.22
CA GLY A 21 6.45 -0.27 -0.04
C GLY A 21 5.11 -0.99 0.07
N LYS A 22 5.09 -2.33 -0.04
CA LYS A 22 3.83 -3.07 0.06
C LYS A 22 3.16 -2.87 1.44
N PRO A 23 1.87 -2.50 1.50
CA PRO A 23 1.13 -2.46 2.76
C PRO A 23 1.07 -3.84 3.41
N LEU A 24 1.48 -3.91 4.68
CA LEU A 24 1.40 -5.12 5.51
C LEU A 24 0.36 -4.97 6.62
N LYS A 25 0.14 -3.75 7.10
CA LYS A 25 -0.79 -3.45 8.20
C LYS A 25 -1.38 -2.04 8.04
N CYS A 26 -2.65 -1.88 8.37
CA CYS A 26 -3.30 -0.59 8.32
C CYS A 26 -2.72 0.33 9.39
N TYR A 27 -2.19 1.48 8.97
CA TYR A 27 -1.63 2.50 9.87
C TYR A 27 -2.68 3.20 10.73
N HIS A 28 -3.97 3.01 10.42
CA HIS A 28 -5.08 3.66 11.14
C HIS A 28 -5.75 2.74 12.16
N CYS A 29 -5.97 1.46 11.85
CA CYS A 29 -6.69 0.52 12.73
C CYS A 29 -5.92 -0.77 13.04
N GLU A 30 -4.65 -0.86 12.63
CA GLU A 30 -3.77 -2.03 12.84
C GLU A 30 -4.25 -3.34 12.21
N SER A 31 -5.36 -3.31 11.46
CA SER A 31 -5.87 -4.47 10.75
C SER A 31 -4.95 -4.90 9.60
N THR A 32 -4.94 -6.21 9.35
CA THR A 32 -4.29 -6.85 8.19
C THR A 32 -5.31 -7.29 7.14
N ASN A 33 -6.60 -7.00 7.36
CA ASN A 33 -7.68 -7.36 6.47
C ASN A 33 -7.80 -6.33 5.33
N PHE A 34 -7.26 -6.67 4.17
CA PHE A 34 -7.23 -5.79 3.00
C PHE A 34 -8.17 -6.25 1.89
N ASP A 35 -8.67 -5.27 1.16
CA ASP A 35 -9.26 -5.44 -0.16
C ASP A 35 -8.29 -4.90 -1.19
N GLU A 36 -8.00 -5.75 -2.16
CA GLU A 36 -7.08 -5.47 -3.25
C GLU A 36 -7.92 -5.40 -4.52
N LYS A 37 -8.17 -4.19 -5.01
CA LYS A 37 -8.90 -3.99 -6.26
C LYS A 37 -7.92 -3.65 -7.36
N GLU A 38 -8.02 -4.35 -8.48
CA GLU A 38 -7.28 -4.08 -9.71
C GLU A 38 -8.10 -3.07 -10.53
N TYR A 39 -7.51 -1.91 -10.84
CA TYR A 39 -8.26 -0.80 -11.45
C TYR A 39 -7.99 -0.66 -12.93
N TYR A 40 -6.82 -1.07 -13.39
CA TYR A 40 -6.48 -1.02 -14.80
C TYR A 40 -5.74 -2.27 -15.24
N LEU A 41 -6.34 -2.95 -16.20
CA LEU A 41 -5.71 -3.95 -17.03
C LEU A 41 -5.33 -3.27 -18.35
N ASP A 42 -4.09 -3.42 -18.81
CA ASP A 42 -3.73 -2.99 -20.16
C ASP A 42 -4.49 -3.81 -21.22
N GLY A 43 -4.38 -3.43 -22.49
CA GLY A 43 -4.99 -4.18 -23.61
C GLY A 43 -4.48 -5.63 -23.79
N ARG A 44 -3.60 -6.11 -22.89
CA ARG A 44 -3.04 -7.46 -22.82
C ARG A 44 -3.38 -8.15 -21.49
N PHE A 45 -4.31 -7.61 -20.71
CA PHE A 45 -4.73 -8.14 -19.40
C PHE A 45 -3.64 -8.11 -18.32
N ILE A 46 -2.66 -7.22 -18.45
CA ILE A 46 -1.63 -7.00 -17.43
C ILE A 46 -2.15 -5.94 -16.45
N VAL A 47 -2.15 -6.26 -15.15
CA VAL A 47 -2.44 -5.27 -14.10
C VAL A 47 -1.38 -4.18 -14.14
N ILE A 48 -1.81 -2.95 -14.42
CA ILE A 48 -0.92 -1.78 -14.40
C ILE A 48 -1.15 -0.92 -13.15
N GLU A 49 -2.33 -1.02 -12.54
CA GLU A 49 -2.67 -0.29 -11.32
C GLU A 49 -3.53 -1.11 -10.36
N LYS A 50 -3.24 -0.97 -9.07
CA LYS A 50 -3.93 -1.63 -7.98
C LYS A 50 -4.01 -0.70 -6.78
N VAL A 51 -5.15 -0.65 -6.11
CA VAL A 51 -5.30 0.05 -4.82
C VAL A 51 -5.61 -0.96 -3.74
N VAL A 52 -5.00 -0.74 -2.58
CA VAL A 52 -5.23 -1.54 -1.38
C VAL A 52 -6.00 -0.69 -0.38
N THR A 53 -7.15 -1.17 0.05
CA THR A 53 -7.98 -0.54 1.08
C THR A 53 -8.15 -1.48 2.26
N CYS A 54 -8.11 -0.96 3.49
CA CYS A 54 -8.47 -1.74 4.67
C CYS A 54 -9.98 -2.00 4.70
N LYS A 55 -10.38 -3.25 4.86
CA LYS A 55 -11.81 -3.64 4.93
C LYS A 55 -12.50 -3.19 6.21
N ASP A 56 -11.73 -3.01 7.28
CA ASP A 56 -12.29 -2.72 8.59
C ASP A 56 -12.51 -1.21 8.81
N CYS A 57 -11.63 -0.35 8.27
CA CYS A 57 -11.76 1.10 8.39
C CYS A 57 -12.00 1.83 7.05
N ASN A 58 -12.02 1.11 5.91
CA ASN A 58 -12.24 1.65 4.57
C ASN A 58 -11.23 2.71 4.11
N ILE A 59 -10.04 2.77 4.73
CA ILE A 59 -8.97 3.69 4.33
C ILE A 59 -8.09 3.05 3.26
N LYS A 60 -7.68 3.86 2.26
CA LYS A 60 -6.64 3.49 1.29
C LYS A 60 -5.29 3.42 1.99
N VAL A 61 -4.65 2.26 1.96
CA VAL A 61 -3.38 2.00 2.65
C VAL A 61 -2.20 1.85 1.70
N GLY A 62 -2.45 1.75 0.39
CA GLY A 62 -1.39 1.78 -0.60
C GLY A 62 -1.91 1.77 -2.02
N GLN A 63 -1.02 2.12 -2.95
CA GLN A 63 -1.24 2.03 -4.37
C GLN A 63 -0.03 1.35 -5.00
N TRP A 64 -0.28 0.49 -5.97
CA TRP A 64 0.75 -0.10 -6.79
C TRP A 64 0.49 0.28 -8.23
N SER A 65 1.54 0.74 -8.91
CA SER A 65 1.49 1.20 -10.30
C SER A 65 2.74 0.70 -11.02
N TYR A 66 2.56 0.09 -12.20
CA TYR A 66 3.64 -0.30 -13.11
C TYR A 66 4.83 -1.03 -12.45
N GLY A 67 4.57 -1.95 -11.52
CA GLY A 67 5.65 -2.70 -10.85
C GLY A 67 6.06 -2.18 -9.47
N THR A 68 5.63 -0.98 -9.06
CA THR A 68 6.16 -0.30 -7.86
C THR A 68 5.04 0.11 -6.91
N TRP A 69 5.28 0.03 -5.60
CA TRP A 69 4.38 0.60 -4.60
C TRP A 69 4.66 2.08 -4.39
N GLU A 70 3.58 2.86 -4.35
CA GLU A 70 3.58 4.28 -4.04
C GLU A 70 3.22 4.46 -2.56
N ILE A 71 4.06 5.20 -1.84
CA ILE A 71 4.00 5.46 -0.39
C ILE A 71 3.97 6.96 -0.15
#